data_AF-A0AAN0J3C9-F1
#
_entry.id   AF-A0AAN0J3C9-F1
#
_cell.length_a   1.000
_cell.length_b   1.000
_cell.length_c   1.000
_cell.angle_alpha   90.00
_cell.angle_beta   90.00
_cell.angle_gamma   90.00
#
_symmetry.space_group_name_H-M   'P 1'
#
loop_
_entity.id
_entity.type
_entity.pdbx_description
1 polymer ?
#
loop_
_entity_poly.entity_id
_entity_poly.type
_entity_poly.pdbx_seq_one_letter_code
_entity_poly.pdbx_strand_id
1 'polypeptide(L)'
;MFFCSCSNVNDTKQWLLENRFDAELFEGCTGSELADFSREDIFNLCGPVHGVRLYNSLNKGIYISLQEGTEYLPILVEKPTCDFLKTWIARGLSIPPSRITALLVEDRYGKLVPMDNLSLKGINKRIYFDIKQEVDEKGSMRITLKESPTKDENGKRGQHSKS
;
A
#
# COMPACT_ATOMS: atom_id res chain seq x y z
N MET A 1 -1.20 12.46 -6.79
CA MET A 1 -0.99 11.41 -7.80
C MET A 1 -0.73 10.07 -7.17
N PHE A 2 -0.87 9.01 -7.95
CA PHE A 2 -0.69 7.60 -7.59
C PHE A 2 0.78 7.23 -7.39
N PHE A 3 1.03 6.33 -6.45
CA PHE A 3 2.17 5.43 -6.51
C PHE A 3 1.67 4.04 -6.12
N CYS A 4 1.67 3.15 -7.11
CA CYS A 4 1.37 1.73 -7.03
C CYS A 4 2.52 1.00 -7.73
N SER A 5 2.80 -0.26 -7.40
CA SER A 5 3.74 -1.07 -8.20
C SER A 5 3.29 -1.23 -9.66
N CYS A 6 2.02 -0.93 -9.97
CA CYS A 6 1.50 -0.84 -11.34
C CYS A 6 1.56 0.57 -11.96
N SER A 7 2.19 1.57 -11.30
CA SER A 7 2.34 2.92 -11.84
C SER A 7 3.30 2.90 -13.02
N ASN A 8 2.85 3.42 -14.17
CA ASN A 8 3.73 3.63 -15.32
C ASN A 8 4.75 4.75 -15.02
N VAL A 9 5.71 4.94 -15.92
CA VAL A 9 6.78 5.94 -15.79
C VAL A 9 6.21 7.36 -15.58
N ASN A 10 5.13 7.71 -16.26
CA ASN A 10 4.55 9.06 -16.15
C ASN A 10 3.88 9.30 -14.79
N ASP A 11 3.16 8.30 -14.28
CA ASP A 11 2.56 8.36 -12.93
C ASP A 11 3.64 8.46 -11.85
N THR A 12 4.74 7.72 -12.03
CA THR A 12 5.90 7.74 -11.12
C THR A 12 6.60 9.09 -11.11
N LYS A 13 6.88 9.64 -12.31
CA LYS A 13 7.45 10.99 -12.48
C LYS A 13 6.58 12.06 -11.84
N GLN A 14 5.28 12.01 -12.07
CA GLN A 14 4.35 12.98 -11.53
C GLN A 14 4.25 12.90 -10.00
N TRP A 15 4.28 11.69 -9.42
CA TRP A 15 4.34 11.52 -7.96
C TRP A 15 5.62 12.11 -7.37
N LEU A 16 6.78 11.89 -8.00
CA LEU A 16 8.05 12.47 -7.57
C LEU A 16 7.98 14.00 -7.54
N LEU A 17 7.46 14.61 -8.61
CA LEU A 17 7.29 16.07 -8.71
C LEU A 17 6.35 16.63 -7.63
N GLU A 18 5.19 16.00 -7.40
CA GLU A 18 4.22 16.44 -6.40
C GLU A 18 4.77 16.37 -4.97
N ASN A 19 5.58 15.35 -4.68
CA ASN A 19 6.24 15.17 -3.39
C ASN A 19 7.57 15.94 -3.30
N ARG A 20 7.88 16.78 -4.30
CA ARG A 20 9.08 17.63 -4.37
C ARG A 20 10.38 16.84 -4.34
N PHE A 21 10.38 15.67 -4.96
CA PHE A 21 11.59 14.90 -5.27
C PHE A 21 12.07 15.24 -6.68
N ASP A 22 13.36 15.04 -6.91
CA ASP A 22 13.95 15.23 -8.23
C ASP A 22 13.56 14.03 -9.11
N ALA A 23 12.67 14.29 -10.07
CA ALA A 23 12.16 13.26 -10.95
C ALA A 23 13.11 12.91 -12.11
N GLU A 24 14.12 13.75 -12.38
CA GLU A 24 15.13 13.50 -13.41
C GLU A 24 16.10 12.38 -12.98
N LEU A 25 16.35 12.25 -11.67
CA LEU A 25 17.16 11.16 -11.10
C LEU A 25 16.55 9.76 -11.31
N PHE A 26 15.25 9.69 -11.63
CA PHE A 26 14.49 8.45 -11.78
C PHE A 26 13.81 8.38 -13.16
N GLU A 27 14.42 9.00 -14.17
CA GLU A 27 13.88 8.98 -15.52
C GLU A 27 13.74 7.54 -16.04
N GLY A 28 12.55 7.20 -16.56
CA GLY A 28 12.26 5.85 -17.03
C GLY A 28 11.86 4.85 -15.95
N CYS A 29 11.95 5.20 -14.66
CA CYS A 29 11.55 4.30 -13.58
C CYS A 29 10.02 4.17 -13.47
N THR A 30 9.56 2.93 -13.35
CA THR A 30 8.19 2.56 -12.96
C THR A 30 8.02 2.59 -11.44
N GLY A 31 6.78 2.50 -10.97
CA GLY A 31 6.49 2.49 -9.53
C GLY A 31 7.01 1.23 -8.83
N SER A 32 7.05 0.07 -9.50
CA SER A 32 7.68 -1.14 -8.97
C SER A 32 9.18 -0.95 -8.83
N GLU A 33 9.84 -0.46 -9.88
CA GLU A 33 11.30 -0.23 -9.85
C GLU A 33 11.68 0.79 -8.77
N LEU A 34 10.94 1.90 -8.65
CA LEU A 34 11.20 2.90 -7.61
C LEU A 34 11.05 2.31 -6.19
N ALA A 35 10.10 1.39 -5.98
CA ALA A 35 9.89 0.74 -4.68
C ALA A 35 10.99 -0.29 -4.33
N ASP A 36 11.65 -0.86 -5.33
CA ASP A 36 12.68 -1.89 -5.19
C ASP A 36 14.09 -1.32 -4.94
N PHE A 37 14.30 0.00 -5.08
CA PHE A 37 15.59 0.60 -4.77
C PHE A 37 16.00 0.31 -3.33
N SER A 38 17.26 -0.09 -3.15
CA SER A 38 17.82 -0.22 -1.81
C SER A 38 17.95 1.16 -1.15
N ARG A 39 18.06 1.16 0.18
CA ARG A 39 18.32 2.39 0.93
C ARG A 39 19.61 3.07 0.44
N GLU A 40 20.64 2.29 0.13
CA GLU A 40 21.93 2.80 -0.33
C GLU A 40 21.81 3.44 -1.71
N ASP A 41 21.07 2.82 -2.64
CA ASP A 41 20.87 3.38 -3.98
C ASP A 41 20.12 4.72 -3.92
N ILE A 42 19.06 4.81 -3.11
CA ILE A 42 18.32 6.06 -2.90
C ILE A 42 19.22 7.15 -2.30
N PHE A 43 20.11 6.79 -1.38
CA PHE A 43 21.00 7.76 -0.73
C PHE A 43 22.12 8.22 -1.68
N ASN A 44 22.63 7.31 -2.51
CA ASN A 44 23.64 7.63 -3.51
C ASN A 44 23.09 8.55 -4.60
N LEU A 45 21.84 8.35 -5.03
CA LEU A 45 21.19 9.18 -6.04
C LEU A 45 20.75 10.55 -5.50
N CYS A 46 20.02 10.56 -4.38
CA CYS A 46 19.39 11.80 -3.88
C CYS A 46 20.23 12.55 -2.84
N GLY A 47 21.34 11.97 -2.39
CA GLY A 47 22.06 12.45 -1.21
C GLY A 47 21.34 12.15 0.10
N PRO A 48 21.97 12.42 1.25
CA PRO A 48 21.48 11.94 2.55
C PRO A 48 20.14 12.55 2.98
N VAL A 49 19.91 13.85 2.75
CA VAL A 49 18.69 14.54 3.20
C VAL A 49 17.47 14.11 2.38
N HIS A 50 17.57 14.18 1.05
CA HIS A 50 16.47 13.77 0.17
C HIS A 50 16.30 12.26 0.14
N GLY A 51 17.40 11.50 0.24
CA GLY A 51 17.38 10.04 0.28
C GLY A 51 16.67 9.50 1.52
N VAL A 52 16.93 10.04 2.72
CA VAL A 52 16.16 9.67 3.93
C VAL A 52 14.67 9.95 3.75
N ARG A 53 14.31 11.10 3.16
CA ARG A 53 12.90 11.47 2.95
C ARG A 53 12.22 10.54 1.96
N LEU A 54 12.86 10.27 0.81
CA LEU A 54 12.33 9.38 -0.22
C LEU A 54 12.21 7.95 0.30
N TYR A 55 13.27 7.42 0.92
CA TYR A 55 13.23 6.09 1.52
C TYR A 55 12.11 5.96 2.56
N ASN A 56 11.91 6.97 3.41
CA ASN A 56 10.80 6.95 4.36
C ASN A 56 9.42 7.02 3.69
N SER A 57 9.28 7.77 2.60
CA SER A 57 8.04 7.78 1.81
C SER A 57 7.76 6.45 1.13
N LEU A 58 8.80 5.70 0.77
CA LEU A 58 8.70 4.36 0.16
C LEU A 58 8.57 3.22 1.20
N ASN A 59 9.07 3.44 2.41
CA ASN A 59 9.12 2.47 3.50
C ASN A 59 7.99 2.66 4.53
N LYS A 60 7.10 3.61 4.30
CA LYS A 60 5.85 3.80 5.06
C LYS A 60 4.69 3.68 4.09
N GLY A 61 3.72 2.85 4.43
CA GLY A 61 2.59 2.67 3.54
C GLY A 61 1.79 1.42 3.83
N ILE A 62 0.71 1.34 3.09
CA ILE A 62 -0.23 0.24 3.14
C ILE A 62 0.10 -0.66 1.97
N TYR A 63 0.29 -1.94 2.22
CA TYR A 63 0.53 -2.95 1.20
C TYR A 63 -0.69 -3.84 1.16
N ILE A 64 -1.34 -3.95 0.00
CA ILE A 64 -2.59 -4.71 -0.12
C ILE A 64 -2.41 -5.85 -1.10
N SER A 65 -2.79 -7.05 -0.66
CA SER A 65 -3.00 -8.18 -1.55
C SER A 65 -4.48 -8.32 -1.88
N LEU A 66 -4.82 -8.28 -3.17
CA LEU A 66 -6.19 -8.44 -3.66
C LEU A 66 -6.66 -9.91 -3.62
N GLN A 67 -5.69 -10.84 -3.57
CA GLN A 67 -5.90 -12.28 -3.43
C GLN A 67 -4.94 -12.78 -2.35
N GLU A 68 -5.48 -13.36 -1.28
CA GLU A 68 -4.72 -13.74 -0.08
C GLU A 68 -3.40 -14.47 -0.42
N GLY A 69 -2.28 -13.92 0.07
CA GLY A 69 -0.96 -14.54 -0.06
C GLY A 69 -0.33 -14.52 -1.47
N THR A 70 -0.84 -13.72 -2.40
CA THR A 70 -0.27 -13.57 -3.75
C THR A 70 0.81 -12.48 -3.79
N GLU A 71 0.51 -11.32 -4.36
CA GLU A 71 1.36 -10.15 -4.46
C GLU A 71 0.80 -9.04 -3.57
N TYR A 72 1.69 -8.32 -2.87
CA TYR A 72 1.34 -7.15 -2.09
C TYR A 72 1.69 -5.89 -2.85
N LEU A 73 0.67 -5.16 -3.27
CA LEU A 73 0.86 -3.92 -4.01
C LEU A 73 0.99 -2.76 -3.01
N PRO A 74 2.06 -1.95 -3.10
CA PRO A 74 2.24 -0.78 -2.25
C PRO A 74 1.24 0.32 -2.59
N ILE A 75 0.72 0.98 -1.57
CA ILE A 75 -0.11 2.17 -1.64
C ILE A 75 0.66 3.31 -0.98
N LEU A 76 1.44 4.04 -1.77
CA LEU A 76 2.33 5.10 -1.28
C LEU A 76 1.70 6.46 -1.55
N VAL A 77 0.85 6.88 -0.62
CA VAL A 77 0.16 8.17 -0.64
C VAL A 77 0.57 8.94 0.59
N GLU A 78 0.96 10.22 0.43
CA GLU A 78 1.35 11.08 1.55
C GLU A 78 0.19 11.22 2.57
N LYS A 79 -1.05 11.24 2.09
CA LYS A 79 -2.27 11.35 2.89
C LYS A 79 -3.34 10.36 2.38
N PRO A 80 -3.29 9.08 2.77
CA PRO A 80 -4.29 8.11 2.34
C PRO A 80 -5.66 8.42 2.96
N THR A 81 -6.72 8.29 2.16
CA THR A 81 -8.12 8.38 2.60
C THR A 81 -8.86 7.09 2.32
N CYS A 82 -9.95 6.84 3.04
CA CYS A 82 -10.78 5.65 2.83
C CYS A 82 -11.40 5.64 1.42
N ASP A 83 -11.84 6.79 0.90
CA ASP A 83 -12.39 6.89 -0.45
C ASP A 83 -11.35 6.59 -1.52
N PHE A 84 -10.11 7.06 -1.31
CA PHE A 84 -8.99 6.71 -2.16
C PHE A 84 -8.77 5.19 -2.14
N LEU A 85 -8.72 4.60 -0.94
CA LEU A 85 -8.45 3.18 -0.76
C LEU A 85 -9.55 2.31 -1.40
N LYS A 86 -10.82 2.69 -1.22
CA LYS A 86 -11.96 2.05 -1.92
C LYS A 86 -11.83 2.14 -3.43
N THR A 87 -11.50 3.32 -3.96
CA THR A 87 -11.33 3.53 -5.40
C THR A 87 -10.20 2.67 -5.97
N TRP A 88 -9.08 2.59 -5.24
CA TRP A 88 -7.94 1.76 -5.62
C TRP A 88 -8.30 0.27 -5.64
N ILE A 89 -8.94 -0.24 -4.58
CA ILE A 89 -9.38 -1.65 -4.49
C ILE A 89 -10.40 -1.96 -5.59
N ALA A 90 -11.38 -1.07 -5.80
CA ALA A 90 -12.41 -1.24 -6.83
C ALA A 90 -11.80 -1.37 -8.24
N ARG A 91 -10.81 -0.52 -8.55
CA ARG A 91 -10.06 -0.60 -9.81
C ARG A 91 -9.32 -1.93 -9.93
N GLY A 92 -8.64 -2.37 -8.88
CA GLY A 92 -7.93 -3.66 -8.85
C GLY A 92 -8.86 -4.86 -9.05
N LEU A 93 -10.09 -4.78 -8.53
CA LEU A 93 -11.13 -5.79 -8.68
C LEU A 93 -11.96 -5.64 -9.97
N SER A 94 -11.67 -4.64 -10.82
CA SER A 94 -12.46 -4.33 -12.02
C SER A 94 -13.95 -4.10 -11.75
N ILE A 95 -14.29 -3.39 -10.67
CA ILE A 95 -15.67 -3.03 -10.28
C ILE A 95 -15.82 -1.50 -10.11
N PRO A 96 -17.04 -0.95 -10.20
CA PRO A 96 -17.26 0.46 -9.87
C PRO A 96 -17.06 0.71 -8.36
N PRO A 97 -16.41 1.82 -7.96
CA PRO A 97 -16.19 2.15 -6.54
C PRO A 97 -17.48 2.23 -5.71
N SER A 98 -18.61 2.61 -6.32
CA SER A 98 -19.93 2.65 -5.67
C SER A 98 -20.43 1.28 -5.20
N ARG A 99 -19.88 0.19 -5.74
CA ARG A 99 -20.18 -1.17 -5.28
C ARG A 99 -19.59 -1.45 -3.90
N ILE A 100 -18.49 -0.78 -3.53
CA ILE A 100 -17.86 -0.96 -2.22
C ILE A 100 -18.55 -0.05 -1.19
N THR A 101 -19.46 -0.64 -0.41
CA THR A 101 -20.27 0.11 0.56
C THR A 101 -19.59 0.23 1.93
N ALA A 102 -18.72 -0.72 2.28
CA ALA A 102 -17.99 -0.69 3.54
C ALA A 102 -16.52 -1.09 3.36
N LEU A 103 -15.65 -0.39 4.09
CA LEU A 103 -14.25 -0.74 4.27
C LEU A 103 -14.03 -0.97 5.77
N LEU A 104 -13.69 -2.20 6.13
CA LEU A 104 -13.54 -2.65 7.51
C LEU A 104 -12.09 -3.09 7.73
N VAL A 105 -11.61 -3.01 8.96
CA VAL A 105 -10.35 -3.61 9.40
C VAL A 105 -10.65 -4.65 10.48
N GLU A 106 -10.02 -5.82 10.37
CA GLU A 106 -10.07 -6.88 11.38
C GLU A 106 -9.04 -6.55 12.47
N ASP A 107 -9.48 -6.34 13.72
CA ASP A 107 -8.57 -6.11 14.84
C ASP A 107 -7.89 -7.40 15.31
N ARG A 108 -6.97 -7.27 16.28
CA ARG A 108 -6.21 -8.41 16.84
C ARG A 108 -7.07 -9.48 17.53
N TYR A 109 -8.35 -9.21 17.79
CA TYR A 109 -9.31 -10.13 18.40
C TYR A 109 -10.31 -10.68 17.37
N GLY A 110 -10.13 -10.36 16.08
CA GLY A 110 -11.02 -10.78 15.00
C GLY A 110 -12.29 -9.92 14.86
N LYS A 111 -12.38 -8.79 15.56
CA LYS A 111 -13.53 -7.89 15.46
C LYS A 111 -13.38 -6.99 14.25
N LEU A 112 -14.45 -6.87 13.48
CA LEU A 112 -14.52 -5.95 12.34
C LEU A 112 -14.85 -4.54 12.82
N VAL A 113 -13.99 -3.58 12.50
CA VAL A 113 -14.14 -2.17 12.83
C VAL A 113 -14.16 -1.35 11.53
N PRO A 114 -15.05 -0.35 11.37
CA PRO A 114 -15.01 0.54 10.23
C PRO A 114 -13.64 1.24 10.11
N MET A 115 -13.03 1.18 8.93
CA MET A 115 -11.81 1.91 8.66
C MET A 115 -12.14 3.40 8.52
N ASP A 116 -11.37 4.25 9.21
CA ASP A 116 -11.51 5.70 9.10
C ASP A 116 -10.19 6.38 8.67
N ASN A 117 -10.30 7.66 8.29
CA ASN A 117 -9.16 8.44 7.82
C ASN A 117 -8.13 8.73 8.93
N LEU A 118 -8.51 8.66 10.21
CA LEU A 118 -7.60 8.87 11.33
C LEU A 118 -6.70 7.65 11.52
N SER A 119 -7.28 6.47 11.41
CA SER A 119 -6.60 5.17 11.45
C SER A 119 -5.58 5.06 10.32
N LEU A 120 -5.96 5.48 9.11
CA LEU A 120 -5.04 5.54 7.96
C LEU A 120 -3.86 6.50 8.18
N LYS A 121 -4.10 7.68 8.76
CA LYS A 121 -3.04 8.66 9.08
C LYS A 121 -2.09 8.19 10.18
N GLY A 122 -2.56 7.32 11.08
CA GLY A 122 -1.74 6.73 12.14
C GLY A 122 -0.70 5.73 11.65
N ILE A 123 -0.77 5.32 10.37
CA ILE A 123 0.15 4.33 9.79
C ILE A 123 1.53 4.96 9.57
N ASN A 124 2.47 4.60 10.44
CA ASN A 124 3.85 5.11 10.44
C ASN A 124 4.90 4.04 10.11
N LYS A 125 4.46 2.82 9.83
CA LYS A 125 5.26 1.64 9.45
C LYS A 125 4.65 0.96 8.23
N ARG A 126 5.36 0.02 7.61
CA ARG A 126 4.76 -0.87 6.60
C ARG A 126 3.70 -1.75 7.28
N ILE A 127 2.49 -1.74 6.71
CA ILE A 127 1.41 -2.65 7.13
C ILE A 127 0.92 -3.38 5.90
N TYR A 128 0.78 -4.69 6.04
CA TYR A 128 0.35 -5.58 4.97
C TYR A 128 -1.06 -6.04 5.28
N PHE A 129 -1.96 -5.92 4.30
CA PHE A 129 -3.33 -6.37 4.42
C PHE A 129 -3.66 -7.37 3.33
N ASP A 130 -4.27 -8.47 3.71
CA ASP A 130 -5.05 -9.30 2.81
C ASP A 130 -6.50 -8.79 2.80
N ILE A 131 -7.10 -8.67 1.61
CA ILE A 131 -8.51 -8.31 1.53
C ILE A 131 -9.40 -9.55 1.53
N LYS A 132 -10.52 -9.47 2.25
CA LYS A 132 -11.66 -10.37 2.09
C LYS A 132 -12.83 -9.60 1.51
N GLN A 133 -13.53 -10.24 0.58
CA GLN A 133 -14.66 -9.66 -0.14
C GLN A 133 -15.93 -10.40 0.25
N GLU A 134 -16.93 -9.68 0.73
CA GLU A 134 -18.26 -10.22 0.99
C GLU A 134 -19.26 -9.46 0.14
N VAL A 135 -19.99 -10.18 -0.71
CA VAL A 135 -21.03 -9.61 -1.57
C VAL A 135 -22.39 -9.95 -0.97
N ASP A 136 -23.22 -8.94 -0.76
CA ASP A 136 -24.59 -9.14 -0.28
C ASP A 136 -25.56 -9.50 -1.42
N GLU A 137 -26.80 -9.83 -1.05
CA GLU A 137 -27.86 -10.21 -2.01
C GLU A 137 -28.20 -9.10 -3.03
N LYS A 138 -27.89 -7.84 -2.71
CA LYS A 138 -28.11 -6.68 -3.58
C LYS A 138 -26.90 -6.41 -4.49
N GLY A 139 -25.84 -7.22 -4.38
CA GLY A 139 -24.60 -7.06 -5.13
C GLY A 139 -23.65 -6.02 -4.55
N SER A 140 -23.95 -5.42 -3.39
CA SER A 140 -23.05 -4.51 -2.69
C SER A 140 -21.92 -5.31 -2.04
N MET A 141 -20.74 -4.73 -2.02
CA MET A 141 -19.52 -5.39 -1.56
C MET A 141 -19.00 -4.72 -0.28
N ARG A 142 -18.75 -5.54 0.73
CA ARG A 142 -17.96 -5.16 1.90
C ARG A 142 -16.55 -5.69 1.73
N ILE A 143 -15.57 -4.82 1.98
CA ILE A 143 -14.16 -5.18 1.97
C ILE A 143 -13.66 -5.18 3.41
N THR A 144 -13.08 -6.30 3.84
CA THR A 144 -12.40 -6.42 5.12
C THR A 144 -10.90 -6.50 4.88
N LEU A 145 -10.15 -5.60 5.50
CA LEU A 145 -8.70 -5.58 5.54
C LEU A 145 -8.24 -6.39 6.76
N LYS A 146 -7.55 -7.50 6.53
CA LYS A 146 -6.96 -8.32 7.59
C LYS A 146 -5.46 -8.11 7.58
N GLU A 147 -4.89 -7.67 8.70
CA GLU A 147 -3.43 -7.51 8.79
C GLU A 147 -2.76 -8.88 8.59
N SER A 148 -1.89 -8.96 7.59
CA SER A 148 -1.13 -10.16 7.30
C SER A 148 0.13 -10.19 8.17
N PRO A 149 0.45 -11.31 8.83
CA PRO A 149 1.71 -11.42 9.55
C PRO A 149 2.86 -11.27 8.54
N THR A 150 3.62 -10.19 8.67
CA THR A 150 4.76 -9.91 7.79
C THR A 150 5.68 -11.12 7.71
N LYS A 151 6.00 -11.59 6.50
CA LYS A 151 7.25 -12.32 6.28
C LYS A 151 8.36 -11.33 6.65
N ASP A 152 9.10 -11.63 7.69
CA ASP A 152 10.37 -11.02 7.99
C ASP A 152 11.21 -10.93 6.71
N GLU A 153 12.08 -9.92 6.60
CA GLU A 153 12.89 -9.58 5.40
C GLU A 153 13.73 -10.75 4.82
N ASN A 154 13.69 -11.94 5.43
CA ASN A 154 14.33 -13.18 5.03
C ASN A 154 13.38 -14.34 4.64
N GLY A 155 12.07 -14.12 4.47
CA GLY A 155 11.17 -15.10 3.85
C GLY A 155 10.98 -16.43 4.60
N LYS A 156 11.33 -16.52 5.88
CA LYS A 156 11.03 -17.71 6.69
C LYS A 156 9.69 -17.53 7.40
N ARG A 157 8.77 -18.48 7.20
CA ARG A 157 7.60 -18.63 8.06
C ARG A 157 8.11 -18.84 9.48
N GLY A 158 7.87 -17.87 10.36
CA GLY A 158 7.97 -18.10 11.79
C GLY A 158 7.05 -19.27 12.16
N GLN A 159 7.62 -20.46 12.28
CA GLN A 159 6.96 -21.55 12.96
C GLN A 159 6.74 -21.08 14.39
N HIS A 160 5.50 -20.77 14.75
CA HIS A 160 5.08 -20.89 16.14
C HIS A 160 5.28 -22.35 16.53
N SER A 161 6.46 -22.66 17.05
CA SER A 161 6.66 -23.85 17.86
C SER A 161 5.79 -23.66 19.09
N LYS A 162 4.63 -24.31 19.09
CA LYS A 162 4.00 -24.73 20.34
C LYS A 162 4.97 -25.73 20.97
N SER A 163 5.59 -25.33 22.06
CA SER A 163 5.96 -26.27 23.13
C SER A 163 5.77 -25.59 24.47
#